data_AF-A0A507ATE9-F1
#
_entry.id   AF-A0A507ATE9-F1
#
_cell.length_a   1.000
_cell.length_b   1.000
_cell.length_c   1.000
_cell.angle_alpha   90.00
_cell.angle_beta   90.00
_cell.angle_gamma   90.00
#
_symmetry.space_group_name_H-M   'P 1'
#
loop_
_entity.id
_entity.type
_entity.pdbx_description
1 polymer ?
#
loop_
_entity_poly.entity_id
_entity_poly.type
_entity_poly.pdbx_seq_one_letter_code
_entity_poly.pdbx_strand_id
1 'polypeptide(L)'
;MGVFGMAASYLAFATLHFFQFVLAITVCGLYGVDLSRASKAGVRSDSRWVYAEVVGALSALTALLLMVPFFLRFAAVWVWNVVLFILWIALFGVFASLFIHEDPEGNGDIQRMKNAVWVDLVNALLWLFTALGHFVYWFRHRERVSRFTGRARV
;
A
#
# COMPACT_ATOMS: atom_id res chain seq x y z
N MET A 1 11.59 18.01 -20.49
CA MET A 1 12.02 16.75 -19.83
C MET A 1 12.22 15.72 -20.92
N GLY A 2 13.46 15.27 -21.18
CA GLY A 2 13.74 14.29 -22.23
C GLY A 2 13.05 12.95 -21.96
N VAL A 3 12.73 12.20 -23.02
CA VAL A 3 12.04 10.90 -22.97
C VAL A 3 12.68 9.94 -21.94
N PHE A 4 14.01 10.00 -21.80
CA PHE A 4 14.79 9.27 -20.78
C PHE A 4 14.39 9.58 -19.33
N GLY A 5 14.12 10.84 -19.00
CA GLY A 5 13.71 11.24 -17.65
C GLY A 5 12.31 10.72 -17.28
N MET A 6 11.39 10.72 -18.25
CA MET A 6 10.07 10.12 -18.07
C MET A 6 10.14 8.60 -17.89
N ALA A 7 10.94 7.92 -18.71
CA ALA A 7 11.13 6.47 -18.62
C ALA A 7 11.75 6.05 -17.27
N ALA A 8 12.76 6.78 -16.79
CA ALA A 8 13.40 6.50 -15.50
C ALA A 8 12.44 6.70 -14.32
N SER A 9 11.67 7.78 -14.30
CA SER A 9 10.65 8.00 -13.25
C SER A 9 9.58 6.91 -13.26
N TYR A 10 9.10 6.53 -14.45
CA TYR A 10 8.13 5.45 -14.60
C TYR A 10 8.67 4.11 -14.09
N LEU A 11 9.89 3.72 -14.46
CA LEU A 11 10.51 2.49 -14.00
C LEU A 11 10.70 2.48 -12.48
N ALA A 12 11.05 3.62 -11.87
CA ALA A 12 11.17 3.74 -10.42
C ALA A 12 9.81 3.53 -9.72
N PHE A 13 8.74 4.19 -10.18
CA PHE A 13 7.40 4.00 -9.62
C PHE A 13 6.87 2.59 -9.85
N ALA A 14 7.09 2.01 -11.03
CA ALA A 14 6.69 0.63 -11.33
C ALA A 14 7.41 -0.38 -10.41
N THR A 15 8.69 -0.16 -10.14
CA THR A 15 9.48 -0.98 -9.19
C THR A 15 8.93 -0.86 -7.76
N LEU A 16 8.59 0.36 -7.31
CA LEU A 16 7.97 0.56 -5.99
C LEU A 16 6.62 -0.17 -5.88
N HIS A 17 5.76 -0.03 -6.90
CA HIS A 17 4.48 -0.72 -6.97
C HIS A 17 4.64 -2.25 -7.02
N PHE A 18 5.71 -2.76 -7.63
CA PHE A 18 6.01 -4.20 -7.63
C PHE A 18 6.28 -4.72 -6.23
N PHE A 19 7.11 -4.04 -5.45
CA PHE A 19 7.34 -4.42 -4.06
C PHE A 19 6.07 -4.30 -3.22
N GLN A 20 5.28 -3.23 -3.38
CA GLN A 20 4.01 -3.07 -2.68
C GLN A 20 3.02 -4.20 -3.00
N PHE A 21 2.97 -4.64 -4.26
CA PHE A 21 2.14 -5.76 -4.71
C PHE A 21 2.58 -7.07 -4.06
N VAL A 22 3.88 -7.39 -4.09
CA VAL A 22 4.42 -8.61 -3.49
C VAL A 22 4.15 -8.64 -1.98
N LEU A 23 4.37 -7.53 -1.27
CA LEU A 23 4.11 -7.44 0.17
C LEU A 23 2.61 -7.56 0.48
N ALA A 24 1.74 -6.93 -0.31
CA ALA A 24 0.29 -7.02 -0.14
C ALA A 24 -0.23 -8.46 -0.31
N ILE A 25 0.25 -9.19 -1.33
CA ILE A 25 -0.11 -10.61 -1.52
C ILE A 25 0.47 -11.48 -0.41
N THR A 26 1.68 -11.18 0.06
CA THR A 26 2.29 -11.91 1.18
C THR A 26 1.41 -11.79 2.44
N VAL A 27 0.88 -10.59 2.71
CA VAL A 27 -0.06 -10.33 3.81
C VAL A 27 -1.36 -11.11 3.59
N CYS A 28 -2.00 -11.03 2.42
CA CYS A 28 -3.17 -11.87 2.11
C CYS A 28 -2.91 -13.36 2.34
N GLY A 29 -1.73 -13.86 1.97
CA GLY A 29 -1.34 -15.26 2.22
C GLY A 29 -1.20 -15.57 3.71
N LEU A 30 -0.52 -14.71 4.47
CA LEU A 30 -0.30 -14.90 5.90
C LEU A 30 -1.60 -14.86 6.71
N TYR A 31 -2.45 -13.85 6.48
CA TYR A 31 -3.70 -13.66 7.23
C TYR A 31 -4.85 -14.52 6.66
N GLY A 32 -4.86 -14.82 5.36
CA GLY A 32 -5.87 -15.65 4.69
C GLY A 32 -5.86 -17.11 5.12
N VAL A 33 -4.69 -17.66 5.50
CA VAL A 33 -4.60 -19.02 6.07
C VAL A 33 -5.35 -19.11 7.39
N ASP A 34 -5.20 -18.10 8.26
CA ASP A 34 -5.87 -18.07 9.56
C ASP A 34 -7.38 -17.87 9.40
N LEU A 35 -7.81 -17.08 8.42
CA LEU A 35 -9.21 -16.94 7.99
C LEU A 35 -9.80 -18.25 7.48
N SER A 36 -9.06 -18.98 6.64
CA SER A 36 -9.48 -20.28 6.10
C SER A 36 -9.60 -21.34 7.19
N ARG A 37 -8.67 -21.34 8.16
CA ARG A 37 -8.73 -22.23 9.34
C ARG A 37 -9.97 -21.93 10.19
N ALA A 38 -10.26 -20.66 10.47
CA ALA A 38 -11.46 -20.27 11.21
C ALA A 38 -12.75 -20.68 10.50
N SER A 39 -12.82 -20.47 9.18
CA SER A 39 -13.96 -20.89 8.36
C SER A 39 -14.17 -22.41 8.36
N LYS A 40 -13.09 -23.20 8.22
CA LYS A 40 -13.16 -24.67 8.28
C LYS A 40 -13.54 -25.20 9.66
N ALA A 41 -13.16 -24.49 10.72
CA ALA A 41 -13.53 -24.84 12.09
C ALA A 41 -14.99 -24.46 12.44
N GLY A 42 -15.73 -23.84 11.51
CA GLY A 42 -17.10 -23.37 11.76
C GLY A 42 -17.18 -22.20 12.75
N VAL A 43 -16.05 -21.56 13.06
CA VAL A 43 -15.98 -20.43 13.98
C VAL A 43 -16.09 -19.13 13.18
N ARG A 44 -16.81 -18.15 13.73
CA ARG A 44 -16.98 -16.84 13.10
C ARG A 44 -15.61 -16.17 12.93
N SER A 45 -15.25 -15.82 11.70
CA SER A 45 -13.98 -15.15 11.40
C SER A 45 -13.88 -13.82 12.15
N ASP A 46 -12.76 -13.62 12.82
CA ASP A 46 -12.50 -12.40 13.58
C ASP A 46 -12.27 -11.23 12.61
N SER A 47 -12.92 -10.10 12.89
CA SER A 47 -12.99 -8.93 12.01
C SER A 47 -11.62 -8.32 11.71
N ARG A 48 -10.62 -8.52 12.57
CA ARG A 48 -9.25 -8.03 12.38
C ARG A 48 -8.56 -8.68 11.18
N TRP A 49 -8.79 -9.98 11.00
CA TRP A 49 -8.24 -10.75 9.88
C TRP A 49 -8.95 -10.41 8.58
N VAL A 50 -10.28 -10.19 8.64
CA VAL A 50 -11.06 -9.72 7.48
C VAL A 50 -10.57 -8.36 7.02
N TYR A 51 -10.29 -7.46 7.95
CA TYR A 51 -9.73 -6.15 7.63
C TYR A 51 -8.36 -6.27 6.93
N ALA A 52 -7.47 -7.15 7.41
CA ALA A 52 -6.18 -7.43 6.78
C ALA A 52 -6.34 -7.87 5.32
N GLU A 53 -7.25 -8.82 5.08
CA GLU A 53 -7.49 -9.37 3.74
C GLU A 53 -8.03 -8.30 2.78
N VAL A 54 -8.99 -7.48 3.23
CA VAL A 54 -9.58 -6.42 2.41
C VAL A 54 -8.54 -5.34 2.07
N VAL A 55 -7.74 -4.91 3.06
CA VAL A 55 -6.68 -3.91 2.84
C VAL A 55 -5.59 -4.48 1.92
N GLY A 56 -5.19 -5.73 2.11
CA GLY A 56 -4.24 -6.45 1.26
C GLY A 56 -4.72 -6.55 -0.18
N ALA A 57 -5.94 -7.03 -0.41
CA ALA A 57 -6.53 -7.16 -1.74
C ALA A 57 -6.69 -5.82 -2.46
N LEU A 58 -7.17 -4.79 -1.76
CA LEU A 58 -7.31 -3.44 -2.30
C LEU A 58 -5.95 -2.85 -2.70
N SER A 59 -4.92 -3.11 -1.90
CA SER A 59 -3.56 -2.64 -2.14
C SER A 59 -2.91 -3.38 -3.30
N ALA A 60 -3.10 -4.70 -3.39
CA ALA A 60 -2.60 -5.51 -4.51
C ALA A 60 -3.23 -5.07 -5.83
N LEU A 61 -4.55 -4.87 -5.86
CA LEU A 61 -5.24 -4.36 -7.04
C LEU A 61 -4.76 -2.95 -7.41
N THR A 62 -4.63 -2.06 -6.42
CA THR A 62 -4.15 -0.69 -6.67
C THR A 62 -2.73 -0.70 -7.23
N ALA A 63 -1.83 -1.48 -6.66
CA ALA A 63 -0.44 -1.56 -7.11
C ALA A 63 -0.35 -2.06 -8.57
N LEU A 64 -1.16 -3.06 -8.93
CA LEU A 64 -1.23 -3.56 -10.30
C LEU A 64 -1.78 -2.52 -11.28
N LEU A 65 -2.80 -1.76 -10.88
CA LEU A 65 -3.35 -0.67 -11.70
C LEU A 65 -2.34 0.48 -11.88
N LEU A 66 -1.62 0.87 -10.83
CA LEU A 66 -0.66 1.97 -10.87
C LEU A 66 0.65 1.63 -11.61
N MET A 67 0.96 0.34 -11.81
CA MET A 67 1.99 -0.06 -12.76
C MET A 67 1.64 0.31 -14.20
N VAL A 68 0.35 0.41 -14.55
CA VAL A 68 -0.07 0.78 -15.90
C VAL A 68 -0.05 2.31 -16.01
N PRO A 69 0.74 2.90 -16.94
CA PRO A 69 0.99 4.35 -16.98
C PRO A 69 -0.27 5.17 -17.27
N PHE A 70 -1.34 4.54 -17.75
CA PHE A 70 -2.63 5.16 -17.99
C PHE A 70 -3.25 5.74 -16.70
N PHE A 71 -3.13 5.05 -15.57
CA PHE A 71 -3.75 5.44 -14.30
C PHE A 71 -2.98 6.54 -13.56
N LEU A 72 -1.70 6.76 -13.89
CA LEU A 72 -0.84 7.80 -13.30
C LEU A 72 -1.24 9.23 -13.71
N ARG A 73 -2.16 9.40 -14.67
CA ARG A 73 -2.61 10.72 -15.15
C ARG A 73 -3.61 11.40 -14.21
N PHE A 74 -4.16 10.70 -13.23
CA PHE A 74 -5.12 11.27 -12.29
C PHE A 74 -4.41 12.13 -11.23
N ALA A 75 -4.74 13.43 -11.18
CA ALA A 75 -4.19 14.36 -10.18
C ALA A 75 -4.47 13.97 -8.72
N ALA A 76 -5.42 13.05 -8.48
CA ALA A 76 -5.80 12.55 -7.17
C ALA A 76 -5.05 11.26 -6.74
N VAL A 77 -4.12 10.74 -7.54
CA VAL A 77 -3.40 9.49 -7.22
C VAL A 77 -2.64 9.62 -5.89
N TRP A 78 -2.03 10.77 -5.59
CA TRP A 78 -1.34 10.98 -4.31
C TRP A 78 -2.30 10.87 -3.10
N VAL A 79 -3.54 11.35 -3.22
CA VAL A 79 -4.56 11.23 -2.16
C VAL A 79 -4.90 9.76 -1.92
N TRP A 80 -5.10 8.99 -2.98
CA TRP A 80 -5.38 7.57 -2.87
C TRP A 80 -4.23 6.78 -2.20
N ASN A 81 -2.98 7.11 -2.54
CA ASN A 81 -1.82 6.53 -1.87
C ASN A 81 -1.78 6.86 -0.37
N VAL A 82 -2.19 8.08 0.04
CA VAL A 82 -2.33 8.45 1.46
C VAL A 82 -3.43 7.64 2.15
N VAL A 83 -4.57 7.41 1.49
CA VAL A 83 -5.65 6.56 2.04
C VAL A 83 -5.13 5.15 2.31
N LEU A 84 -4.42 4.54 1.34
CA LEU A 84 -3.83 3.23 1.53
C LEU A 84 -2.80 3.21 2.64
N PHE A 85 -1.94 4.23 2.75
CA PHE A 85 -1.02 4.38 3.87
C PHE A 85 -1.74 4.39 5.23
N ILE A 86 -2.84 5.15 5.37
CA ILE A 86 -3.61 5.21 6.62
C ILE A 86 -4.21 3.83 6.95
N LEU A 87 -4.74 3.12 5.96
CA LEU A 87 -5.27 1.76 6.16
C LEU A 87 -4.19 0.78 6.62
N TRP A 88 -3.00 0.82 6.02
CA TRP A 88 -1.87 -0.02 6.44
C TRP A 88 -1.35 0.34 7.84
N ILE A 89 -1.31 1.61 8.21
CA ILE A 89 -0.92 2.03 9.56
C ILE A 89 -1.95 1.59 10.60
N ALA A 90 -3.24 1.67 10.28
CA ALA A 90 -4.29 1.16 11.15
C ALA A 90 -4.19 -0.36 11.31
N LEU A 91 -3.94 -1.09 10.23
CA LEU A 91 -3.68 -2.54 10.24
C LEU A 91 -2.49 -2.88 11.14
N PHE A 92 -1.36 -2.20 10.92
CA PHE A 92 -0.17 -2.33 11.74
C PHE A 92 -0.50 -2.06 13.21
N GLY A 93 -1.21 -0.98 13.54
CA GLY A 93 -1.56 -0.65 14.93
C GLY A 93 -2.38 -1.74 15.62
N VAL A 94 -3.37 -2.30 14.94
CA VAL A 94 -4.20 -3.41 15.44
C VAL A 94 -3.33 -4.63 15.75
N PHE A 95 -2.51 -5.08 14.80
CA PHE A 95 -1.69 -6.27 14.98
C PHE A 95 -0.46 -6.06 15.87
N ALA A 96 0.11 -4.85 15.87
CA ALA A 96 1.18 -4.44 16.76
C ALA A 96 0.74 -4.51 18.22
N SER A 97 -0.46 -3.99 18.55
CA SER A 97 -1.00 -4.08 19.91
C SER A 97 -1.22 -5.51 20.38
N LEU A 98 -1.53 -6.43 19.47
CA LEU A 98 -1.81 -7.83 19.78
C LEU A 98 -0.53 -8.66 19.95
N PHE A 99 0.49 -8.42 19.12
CA PHE A 99 1.63 -9.33 19.01
C PHE A 99 2.96 -8.75 19.48
N ILE A 100 3.16 -7.44 19.58
CA ILE A 100 4.47 -6.89 19.99
C ILE A 100 4.81 -7.23 21.43
N HIS A 101 3.82 -7.17 22.33
CA HIS A 101 4.03 -7.39 23.77
C HIS A 101 3.82 -8.85 24.20
N GLU A 102 3.28 -9.70 23.32
CA GLU A 102 3.00 -11.10 23.64
C GLU A 102 4.30 -11.91 23.62
N ASP A 103 4.56 -12.69 24.67
CA ASP A 103 5.75 -13.54 24.71
C ASP A 103 5.50 -14.82 23.88
N PRO A 104 6.38 -15.18 22.92
CA PRO A 104 6.06 -16.27 21.99
C PRO A 104 5.99 -17.66 22.63
N GLU A 105 6.43 -17.87 23.88
CA GLU A 105 6.46 -19.16 24.61
C GLU A 105 6.88 -20.41 23.76
N GLY A 106 7.68 -20.22 22.71
CA GLY A 106 8.07 -21.28 21.77
C GLY A 106 7.04 -21.62 20.67
N ASN A 107 5.92 -20.91 20.59
CA ASN A 107 4.92 -21.04 19.54
C ASN A 107 5.34 -20.31 18.25
N GLY A 108 5.66 -21.10 17.22
CA GLY A 108 6.05 -20.59 15.90
C GLY A 108 4.98 -19.74 15.19
N ASP A 109 3.69 -19.94 15.50
CA ASP A 109 2.62 -19.12 14.90
C ASP A 109 2.64 -17.68 15.44
N ILE A 110 2.99 -17.48 16.71
CA ILE A 110 3.13 -16.14 17.31
C ILE A 110 4.35 -15.42 16.73
N GLN A 111 5.46 -16.15 16.56
CA GLN A 111 6.66 -15.59 15.95
C GLN A 111 6.45 -15.21 14.47
N ARG A 112 5.68 -16.02 13.73
CA ARG A 112 5.24 -15.69 12.36
C ARG A 112 4.45 -14.38 12.35
N MET A 113 3.50 -14.22 13.26
CA MET A 113 2.67 -13.02 13.34
C MET A 113 3.46 -11.76 13.77
N LYS A 114 4.44 -11.91 14.67
CA LYS A 114 5.40 -10.82 14.98
C LYS A 114 6.16 -10.36 13.73
N ASN A 115 6.59 -11.29 12.88
CA ASN A 115 7.26 -10.94 11.63
C ASN A 115 6.29 -10.30 10.62
N ALA A 116 5.04 -10.76 10.56
CA ALA A 116 4.00 -10.20 9.69
C ALA A 116 3.72 -8.72 10.02
N VAL A 117 3.68 -8.36 11.30
CA VAL A 117 3.54 -6.96 11.75
C VAL A 117 4.61 -6.04 11.15
N TRP A 118 5.86 -6.51 11.03
CA TRP A 118 6.92 -5.72 10.40
C TRP A 118 6.73 -5.60 8.88
N VAL A 119 6.21 -6.65 8.23
CA VAL A 119 5.86 -6.61 6.80
C VAL A 119 4.79 -5.55 6.55
N ASP A 120 3.76 -5.47 7.41
CA ASP A 120 2.71 -4.45 7.33
C ASP A 120 3.30 -3.03 7.43
N LEU A 121 4.22 -2.82 8.37
CA LEU A 121 4.88 -1.51 8.55
C LEU A 121 5.71 -1.12 7.33
N VAL A 122 6.50 -2.05 6.78
CA VAL A 122 7.30 -1.80 5.58
C VAL A 122 6.39 -1.44 4.41
N ASN A 123 5.28 -2.16 4.23
CA ASN A 123 4.34 -1.85 3.16
C ASN A 123 3.67 -0.48 3.37
N ALA A 124 3.30 -0.14 4.61
CA ALA A 124 2.79 1.19 4.95
C ALA A 124 3.80 2.29 4.54
N LEU A 125 5.07 2.14 4.89
CA LEU A 125 6.10 3.12 4.56
C LEU A 125 6.31 3.25 3.03
N LEU A 126 6.21 2.15 2.27
CA LEU A 126 6.25 2.22 0.81
C LEU A 126 5.07 3.03 0.24
N TRP A 127 3.86 2.86 0.77
CA TRP A 127 2.70 3.68 0.40
C TRP A 127 2.92 5.16 0.73
N LEU A 128 3.55 5.47 1.86
CA LEU A 128 3.91 6.85 2.23
C LEU A 128 4.93 7.45 1.25
N PHE A 129 6.01 6.74 0.94
CA PHE A 129 7.02 7.25 -0.01
C PHE A 129 6.44 7.45 -1.40
N THR A 130 5.55 6.55 -1.84
CA THR A 130 4.85 6.67 -3.11
C THR A 130 3.90 7.87 -3.12
N ALA A 131 3.15 8.08 -2.03
CA ALA A 131 2.30 9.26 -1.86
C ALA A 131 3.11 10.57 -1.95
N LEU A 132 4.25 10.63 -1.26
CA LEU A 132 5.16 11.78 -1.29
C LEU A 132 5.75 12.00 -2.68
N GLY A 133 6.19 10.92 -3.35
CA GLY A 133 6.72 10.97 -4.71
C GLY A 133 5.70 11.53 -5.71
N HIS A 134 4.46 11.02 -5.68
CA HIS A 134 3.37 11.52 -6.51
C HIS A 134 2.95 12.95 -6.14
N PHE A 135 2.93 13.30 -4.86
CA PHE A 135 2.64 14.66 -4.41
C PHE A 135 3.69 15.66 -4.90
N VAL A 136 4.98 15.34 -4.77
CA VAL A 136 6.08 16.19 -5.25
C VAL A 136 6.04 16.31 -6.77
N TYR A 137 5.77 15.22 -7.48
CA TYR A 137 5.62 15.24 -8.94
C TYR A 137 4.47 16.16 -9.35
N TRP A 138 3.29 15.99 -8.75
CA TRP A 138 2.13 16.86 -8.99
C TRP A 138 2.41 18.32 -8.62
N PHE A 139 3.03 18.59 -7.48
CA PHE A 139 3.33 19.94 -7.01
C PHE A 139 4.35 20.67 -7.92
N ARG A 140 5.27 19.92 -8.54
CA ARG A 140 6.21 20.48 -9.52
C ARG A 140 5.60 20.68 -10.92
N HIS A 141 4.63 19.86 -11.32
CA HIS A 141 4.02 19.89 -12.65
C HIS A 141 2.61 20.48 -12.71
N ARG A 142 2.03 20.90 -11.57
CA ARG A 142 0.76 21.65 -11.56
C ARG A 142 0.96 22.95 -12.33
N GLU A 143 0.17 23.14 -13.39
CA GLU A 143 0.12 24.40 -14.11
C GLU A 143 -0.30 25.50 -13.13
N ARG A 144 0.63 26.42 -12.84
CA ARG A 144 0.37 27.56 -11.93
C ARG A 144 -0.33 28.72 -12.65
N VAL A 145 -0.71 28.54 -13.91
CA VAL A 145 -1.29 29.59 -14.75
C VAL A 145 -2.74 29.24 -15.02
N SER A 146 -3.68 30.06 -14.53
CA SER A 146 -5.09 29.85 -14.83
C SER A 146 -5.34 30.05 -16.33
N ARG A 147 -6.04 29.11 -16.97
CA ARG A 147 -6.47 29.23 -18.38
C ARG A 147 -7.38 30.45 -18.62
N PHE A 148 -7.92 31.04 -17.55
CA PHE A 148 -8.79 32.21 -17.57
C PHE A 148 -8.07 33.56 -17.68
N THR A 149 -6.74 33.62 -17.54
CA THR A 149 -6.00 34.91 -17.55
C THR A 149 -5.26 35.21 -18.86
N GLY A 150 -5.49 34.46 -19.94
CA GLY A 150 -4.88 34.74 -21.25
C GLY A 150 -3.34 34.64 -21.28
N ARG A 151 -2.72 34.13 -20.20
CA ARG A 151 -1.26 34.04 -20.01
C ARG A 151 -0.71 32.62 -20.18
N ALA A 152 -1.52 31.69 -20.67
CA ALA A 152 -1.05 30.35 -21.00
C ALA A 152 -0.11 30.44 -22.21
N ARG A 153 1.15 30.03 -22.05
CA ARG A 153 2.05 29.84 -23.21
C ARG A 153 1.63 28.57 -23.94
N VAL A 154 1.41 28.72 -25.25
CA VAL A 154 1.20 27.64 -26.22
C VAL A 154 2.49 26.86 -26.40
#